data_AF-A0A4X2KXN4-F1
#
_entry.id   AF-A0A4X2KXN4-F1
#
_cell.length_a   1.000
_cell.length_b   1.000
_cell.length_c   1.000
_cell.angle_alpha   90.00
_cell.angle_beta   90.00
_cell.angle_gamma   90.00
#
_symmetry.space_group_name_H-M   'P 1'
#
loop_
_entity.id
_entity.type
_entity.pdbx_description
1 polymer ?
#
loop_
_entity_poly.entity_id
_entity_poly.type
_entity_poly.pdbx_seq_one_letter_code
_entity_poly.pdbx_strand_id
1 'polypeptide(L)'
;MDVFLMIRRRKTKIFTDRKESSTVFELKSIVEGILKRPPDEQWLYQDDQLLDDSKTLGECGFTSQTICNLPTSSNLILTITL
;
A
#
# COMPACT_ATOMS: atom_id res chain seq x y z
N MET A 1 -9.88 -11.06 -5.20
CA MET A 1 -10.03 -10.14 -6.33
C MET A 1 -8.76 -9.31 -6.44
N ASP A 2 -8.47 -8.73 -7.60
CA ASP A 2 -7.30 -7.86 -7.77
C ASP A 2 -7.64 -6.41 -7.42
N VAL A 3 -6.72 -5.73 -6.76
CA VAL A 3 -6.80 -4.34 -6.34
C VAL A 3 -5.59 -3.58 -6.88
N PHE A 4 -5.85 -2.38 -7.39
CA PHE A 4 -4.81 -1.50 -7.93
C PHE A 4 -4.44 -0.47 -6.86
N LEU A 5 -3.15 -0.41 -6.54
CA LEU A 5 -2.63 0.42 -5.46
C LEU A 5 -1.64 1.43 -6.03
N MET A 6 -1.74 2.66 -5.53
CA MET A 6 -0.76 3.71 -5.80
C MET A 6 0.00 4.02 -4.51
N ILE A 7 1.25 3.61 -4.46
CA ILE A 7 2.16 3.93 -3.36
C ILE A 7 2.89 5.23 -3.70
N ARG A 8 2.68 6.26 -2.89
CA ARG A 8 3.29 7.58 -3.05
C ARG A 8 4.37 7.79 -2.00
N ARG A 9 5.57 8.12 -2.45
CA ARG A 9 6.70 8.56 -1.59
C ARG A 9 7.29 9.85 -2.15
N ARG A 10 7.14 10.98 -1.44
CA ARG A 10 7.61 12.30 -1.91
C ARG A 10 7.13 12.59 -3.35
N LYS A 11 8.04 12.60 -4.33
CA LYS A 11 7.76 12.79 -5.77
C LYS A 11 7.61 11.47 -6.55
N THR A 12 7.96 10.34 -5.96
CA THR A 12 7.87 9.01 -6.58
C THR A 12 6.47 8.45 -6.38
N LYS A 13 5.88 7.91 -7.46
CA LYS A 13 4.63 7.17 -7.44
C LYS A 13 4.89 5.79 -8.03
N ILE A 14 4.53 4.75 -7.29
CA ILE A 14 4.66 3.35 -7.68
C ILE A 14 3.24 2.84 -7.86
N PHE A 15 2.96 2.30 -9.04
CA PHE A 15 1.70 1.63 -9.35
C PHE A 15 1.94 0.13 -9.29
N THR A 16 1.15 -0.56 -8.48
CA THR A 16 1.21 -2.02 -8.36
C THR A 16 -0.20 -2.56 -8.23
N ASP A 17 -0.45 -3.70 -8.86
CA ASP A 17 -1.61 -4.52 -8.61
C ASP A 17 -1.28 -5.63 -7.60
N ARG A 18 -2.25 -5.98 -6.77
CA ARG A 18 -2.16 -7.12 -5.85
C ARG A 18 -3.51 -7.74 -5.62
N LYS A 19 -3.51 -8.96 -5.09
CA LYS A 19 -4.75 -9.57 -4.60
C LYS A 19 -5.19 -8.89 -3.33
N GLU A 20 -6.48 -8.73 -3.14
CA GLU A 20 -7.10 -8.30 -1.88
C GLU A 20 -6.66 -9.14 -0.67
N SER A 21 -6.33 -10.42 -0.91
CA SER A 21 -5.81 -11.35 0.10
C SER A 21 -4.31 -11.20 0.36
N SER A 22 -3.58 -10.38 -0.41
CA SER A 22 -2.16 -10.11 -0.17
C SER A 22 -2.00 -9.27 1.09
N THR A 23 -0.88 -9.46 1.78
CA THR A 23 -0.56 -8.72 3.00
C THR A 23 0.20 -7.43 2.72
N VAL A 24 0.20 -6.53 3.70
CA VAL A 24 0.99 -5.29 3.68
C VAL A 24 2.49 -5.60 3.58
N PHE A 25 2.94 -6.71 4.15
CA PHE A 25 4.33 -7.18 4.02
C PHE A 25 4.72 -7.43 2.55
N GLU A 26 3.87 -8.09 1.76
CA GLU A 26 4.15 -8.34 0.33
C GLU A 26 4.30 -7.03 -0.47
N LEU A 27 3.54 -6.00 -0.09
CA LEU A 27 3.66 -4.66 -0.68
C LEU A 27 5.00 -4.02 -0.35
N LYS A 28 5.46 -4.13 0.90
CA LYS A 28 6.78 -3.64 1.31
C LYS A 28 7.92 -4.35 0.58
N SER A 29 7.79 -5.64 0.27
CA SER A 29 8.79 -6.37 -0.55
C SER A 29 8.88 -5.84 -1.99
N ILE A 30 7.76 -5.40 -2.59
CA ILE A 30 7.80 -4.76 -3.91
C ILE A 30 8.53 -3.42 -3.82
N VAL A 31 8.18 -2.64 -2.80
CA VAL A 31 8.82 -1.36 -2.53
C VAL A 31 10.31 -1.52 -2.24
N GLU A 32 10.72 -2.59 -1.56
CA GLU A 32 12.13 -2.96 -1.35
C GLU A 32 12.83 -3.18 -2.70
N GLY A 33 12.20 -3.91 -3.62
CA GLY A 33 12.74 -4.12 -4.96
C GLY A 33 13.04 -2.81 -5.71
N ILE A 34 12.20 -1.78 -5.51
CA ILE A 34 12.25 -0.49 -6.20
C ILE A 34 13.17 0.52 -5.47
N LEU A 35 13.03 0.64 -4.14
CA LEU A 35 13.72 1.64 -3.32
C LEU A 35 14.99 1.12 -2.67
N LYS A 36 15.26 -0.19 -2.77
CA LYS A 36 16.40 -0.90 -2.13
C LYS A 36 16.46 -0.66 -0.63
N ARG A 37 15.28 -0.66 0.02
CA ARG A 37 15.10 -0.42 1.46
C ARG A 37 14.40 -1.62 2.08
N PRO A 38 14.86 -2.15 3.21
CA PRO A 38 14.23 -3.31 3.83
C PRO A 38 12.80 -2.98 4.27
N PRO A 39 11.89 -3.98 4.35
CA PRO A 39 10.50 -3.79 4.78
C PRO A 39 10.37 -3.23 6.21
N ASP A 40 11.36 -3.46 7.07
CA ASP A 40 11.37 -2.97 8.46
C ASP A 40 11.56 -1.44 8.56
N GLU A 41 12.25 -0.83 7.58
CA GLU A 41 12.42 0.63 7.50
C GLU A 41 11.24 1.33 6.80
N GLN A 42 10.25 0.56 6.36
CA GLN A 42 9.13 1.05 5.58
C GLN A 42 7.84 1.08 6.41
N TRP A 43 7.12 2.19 6.31
CA TRP A 43 5.81 2.35 6.90
C TRP A 43 4.80 2.80 5.85
N LEU A 44 3.80 1.97 5.64
CA LEU A 44 2.69 2.25 4.74
C LEU A 44 1.53 2.84 5.54
N TYR A 45 1.04 3.98 5.07
CA TYR A 45 -0.08 4.69 5.66
C TYR A 45 -1.25 4.75 4.67
N GLN A 46 -2.45 4.57 5.20
CA GLN A 46 -3.71 4.81 4.51
C GLN A 46 -4.49 5.83 5.34
N ASP A 47 -4.78 7.00 4.76
CA ASP A 47 -5.53 8.07 5.45
C ASP A 47 -4.99 8.37 6.87
N ASP A 48 -3.66 8.49 6.99
CA ASP A 48 -2.89 8.68 8.23
C ASP A 48 -2.88 7.49 9.21
N GLN A 49 -3.52 6.38 8.88
CA GLN A 49 -3.46 5.13 9.63
C GLN A 49 -2.28 4.26 9.17
N LEU A 50 -1.40 3.90 10.11
CA LEU A 50 -0.32 2.94 9.86
C LEU A 50 -0.91 1.55 9.59
N LEU A 51 -0.47 0.93 8.50
CA LEU A 51 -0.83 -0.43 8.14
C LEU A 51 0.08 -1.45 8.82
N ASP A 52 -0.52 -2.54 9.28
CA ASP A 52 0.16 -3.65 9.94
C ASP A 52 0.55 -4.70 8.90
N ASP A 53 1.77 -5.22 9.00
CA ASP A 53 2.34 -6.22 8.08
C ASP A 53 1.57 -7.54 8.04
N SER A 54 0.88 -7.87 9.13
CA SER A 54 0.03 -9.05 9.26
C SER A 54 -1.33 -8.88 8.59
N LYS A 55 -1.79 -7.64 8.37
CA LYS A 55 -3.09 -7.37 7.78
C LYS A 55 -3.09 -7.61 6.28
N THR A 56 -4.22 -8.11 5.80
CA THR A 56 -4.49 -8.20 4.37
C THR A 56 -4.95 -6.85 3.81
N LEU A 57 -4.85 -6.68 2.50
CA LEU A 57 -5.34 -5.48 1.83
C LEU A 57 -6.85 -5.31 1.98
N GLY A 58 -7.60 -6.41 1.95
CA GLY A 58 -9.03 -6.41 2.25
C GLY A 58 -9.34 -5.91 3.66
N GLU A 59 -8.58 -6.33 4.67
CA GLU A 59 -8.74 -5.86 6.06
C GLU A 59 -8.41 -4.37 6.24
N CYS A 60 -7.54 -3.83 5.38
CA CYS A 60 -7.26 -2.39 5.35
C CYS A 60 -8.32 -1.60 4.56
N GLY A 61 -9.29 -2.28 3.93
CA GLY A 61 -10.35 -1.64 3.15
C GLY A 61 -10.01 -1.44 1.67
N PHE A 62 -8.91 -2.02 1.18
CA PHE A 62 -8.63 -2.10 -0.26
C PHE A 62 -9.42 -3.26 -0.84
N THR A 63 -10.63 -2.97 -1.30
CA THR A 63 -11.51 -3.95 -1.96
C THR A 63 -11.70 -3.56 -3.42
N SER A 64 -11.92 -4.54 -4.29
CA SER A 64 -12.17 -4.30 -5.72
C SER A 64 -13.51 -3.58 -5.99
N GLN A 65 -14.36 -3.42 -4.97
CA GLN A 65 -15.69 -2.79 -5.06
C GLN A 65 -15.68 -1.28 -4.75
N THR A 66 -14.57 -0.71 -4.25
CA THR A 66 -14.50 0.73 -3.91
C THR A 66 -14.53 1.64 -5.16
N ILE A 67 -14.48 1.08 -6.38
CA ILE A 67 -14.80 1.80 -7.61
C ILE A 67 -16.32 1.96 -7.74
N CYS A 68 -16.97 2.81 -6.94
CA CYS A 68 -18.23 3.46 -7.37
C CYS A 68 -18.73 4.61 -6.49
N ASN A 69 -18.23 4.82 -5.27
CA ASN A 69 -18.74 5.91 -4.42
C ASN A 69 -17.57 6.73 -3.85
N LEU A 70 -17.21 7.81 -4.57
CA LEU A 70 -16.24 8.89 -4.28
C LEU A 70 -14.83 8.76 -4.89
N PRO A 71 -14.30 9.83 -5.54
CA PRO A 71 -12.98 9.84 -6.19
C PRO A 71 -11.79 10.07 -5.22
N THR A 72 -11.91 9.72 -3.93
CA THR A 72 -10.99 10.27 -2.91
C THR A 72 -10.22 9.24 -2.06
N SER A 73 -10.65 7.98 -1.99
CA SER A 73 -10.23 7.09 -0.89
C SER A 73 -9.37 5.94 -1.38
N SER A 74 -8.04 6.11 -1.31
CA SER A 74 -7.00 5.05 -1.12
C SER A 74 -5.66 5.43 -1.77
N ASN A 75 -5.09 6.60 -1.42
CA ASN A 75 -3.68 6.86 -1.73
C ASN A 75 -2.83 6.25 -0.63
N LEU A 76 -2.04 5.21 -0.92
CA LEU A 76 -1.07 4.69 0.03
C LEU A 76 0.12 5.66 0.11
N ILE A 77 0.42 6.16 1.29
CA ILE A 77 1.61 6.99 1.52
C ILE A 77 2.67 6.13 2.19
N LEU A 78 3.83 6.02 1.55
CA LEU A 78 4.98 5.34 2.12
C LEU A 78 5.92 6.34 2.78
N THR A 79 6.15 6.15 4.07
CA THR A 79 7.16 6.86 4.86
C THR A 79 8.31 5.91 5.15
N ILE A 80 9.54 6.38 4.97
CA ILE A 80 10.77 5.64 5.30
C ILE A 80 11.60 6.54 6.20
N THR A 81 11.93 6.07 7.41
CA THR A 81 12.95 6.68 8.28
C THR A 81 14.34 6.33 7.78
N LEU A 82 15.25 7.30 7.86
CA LEU A 82 16.68 7.14 7.57
C LEU A 82 17.46 7.17 8.88
#